data_AF-A0A6A8AP31-F1
#
_entry.id   AF-A0A6A8AP31-F1
#
_cell.length_a   1.000
_cell.length_b   1.000
_cell.length_c   1.000
_cell.angle_alpha   90.00
_cell.angle_beta   90.00
_cell.angle_gamma   90.00
#
_symmetry.space_group_name_H-M   'P 1'
#
loop_
_entity.id
_entity.type
_entity.pdbx_description
1 polymer ?
#
loop_
_entity_poly.entity_id
_entity_poly.type
_entity_poly.pdbx_seq_one_letter_code
_entity_poly.pdbx_strand_id
1 'polypeptide(L)'
;MLAVPSYFIYDYTQNNPKFCTTCHLMSDAYETWDASAMHDLNCHYCHESDILTSLDHVREVLLENPDEVTKLTVIENEACEDCHASEDPQWLQVSNTAGHKVHVFTQEEAPDCIGCHGIQLHVFEPPEETCNECHSLDHDAASEEMNVHCTVCHEFTATEHELIPQTDDCLQCHDGQQTMGVSFPDGAHNNTACIDCHNPHIEEQHTECVTCHTESLGGGLHAAPAHDDCNDCHVPHSSEPMRDGCLSCHADKTDHGGTAECSLCHGFGG
;
A
#
# COMPACT_ATOMS: atom_id res chain seq x y z
N MET A 1 52.87 25.86 9.67
CA MET A 1 52.67 25.51 8.25
C MET A 1 52.25 24.05 8.02
N LEU A 2 52.14 23.20 9.06
CA LEU A 2 51.62 21.82 8.92
C LEU A 2 50.09 21.70 8.95
N ALA A 3 49.37 22.73 9.40
CA ALA A 3 47.91 22.66 9.60
C ALA A 3 47.11 22.60 8.29
N VAL A 4 47.60 23.23 7.22
CA VAL A 4 46.86 23.31 5.94
C VAL A 4 46.81 21.96 5.21
N PRO A 5 47.93 21.21 5.05
CA PRO A 5 47.88 19.87 4.47
C PRO A 5 47.05 18.88 5.28
N SER A 6 47.11 18.94 6.61
CA SER A 6 46.32 18.05 7.48
C SER A 6 44.82 18.28 7.36
N TYR A 7 44.38 19.53 7.21
CA TYR A 7 42.98 19.86 6.99
C TYR A 7 42.45 19.29 5.67
N PHE A 8 43.18 19.47 4.56
CA PHE A 8 42.75 18.95 3.26
C PHE A 8 42.67 17.42 3.21
N ILE A 9 43.61 16.74 3.86
CA ILE A 9 43.58 15.27 3.95
C ILE A 9 42.35 14.85 4.74
N TYR A 10 42.12 15.43 5.92
CA TYR A 10 40.97 15.11 6.76
C TYR A 10 39.65 15.38 6.02
N ASP A 11 39.52 16.54 5.39
CA ASP A 11 38.31 16.91 4.66
C ASP A 11 38.03 15.96 3.48
N TYR A 12 39.07 15.61 2.72
CA TYR A 12 38.92 14.64 1.64
C TYR A 12 38.52 13.25 2.16
N THR A 13 39.16 12.76 3.22
CA THR A 13 38.88 11.41 3.72
C THR A 13 37.61 11.29 4.54
N GLN A 14 37.08 12.40 5.09
CA GLN A 14 35.94 12.36 6.02
C GLN A 14 34.70 13.05 5.49
N ASN A 15 34.83 14.06 4.64
CA ASN A 15 33.72 14.89 4.19
C ASN A 15 33.50 14.83 2.66
N ASN A 16 34.34 14.11 1.92
CA ASN A 16 34.22 14.00 0.46
C ASN A 16 33.84 12.56 0.04
N PRO A 17 32.62 12.32 -0.45
CA PRO A 17 32.16 11.00 -0.93
C PRO A 17 33.08 10.36 -1.99
N LYS A 18 33.83 11.16 -2.77
CA LYS A 18 34.80 10.66 -3.76
C LYS A 18 36.02 9.97 -3.15
N PHE A 19 36.22 10.06 -1.83
CA PHE A 19 37.22 9.23 -1.17
C PHE A 19 36.79 7.77 -1.18
N CYS A 20 35.51 7.46 -0.96
CA CYS A 20 35.00 6.10 -0.92
C CYS A 20 35.23 5.38 -2.27
N THR A 21 35.11 6.10 -3.39
CA THR A 21 35.39 5.57 -4.74
C THR A 21 36.86 5.30 -5.03
N THR A 22 37.78 5.63 -4.11
CA THR A 22 39.20 5.24 -4.25
C THR A 22 39.41 3.76 -3.97
N CYS A 23 38.46 3.13 -3.26
CA CYS A 23 38.35 1.69 -3.11
C CYS A 23 37.47 1.11 -4.24
N HIS A 24 37.86 -0.05 -4.79
CA HIS A 24 37.14 -0.64 -5.93
C HIS A 24 35.73 -1.14 -5.57
N LEU A 25 35.46 -1.42 -4.30
CA LEU A 25 34.18 -1.96 -3.81
C LEU A 25 33.03 -0.94 -3.75
N MET A 26 33.33 0.35 -3.77
CA MET A 26 32.34 1.40 -3.50
C MET A 26 31.80 2.08 -4.76
N SER A 27 32.28 1.71 -5.95
CA SER A 27 31.92 2.40 -7.19
C SER A 27 30.43 2.33 -7.48
N ASP A 28 29.85 1.14 -7.44
CA ASP A 28 28.42 0.92 -7.75
C ASP A 28 27.51 1.59 -6.70
N ALA A 29 27.88 1.50 -5.42
CA ALA A 29 27.17 2.19 -4.33
C ALA A 29 27.26 3.71 -4.45
N TYR A 30 28.39 4.25 -4.90
CA TYR A 30 28.55 5.68 -5.15
C TYR A 30 27.68 6.14 -6.32
N GLU A 31 27.68 5.42 -7.45
CA GLU A 31 26.91 5.80 -8.63
C GLU A 31 25.40 5.88 -8.35
N THR A 32 24.93 4.94 -7.53
CA THR A 32 23.53 4.85 -7.12
C THR A 32 23.17 5.92 -6.08
N TRP A 33 24.04 6.18 -5.09
CA TRP A 33 23.91 7.33 -4.18
C TRP A 33 23.91 8.68 -4.92
N ASP A 34 24.82 8.90 -5.88
CA ASP A 34 24.97 10.15 -6.64
C ASP A 34 23.71 10.46 -7.48
N ALA A 35 22.98 9.42 -7.88
CA ALA A 35 21.71 9.52 -8.59
C ALA A 35 20.48 9.65 -7.66
N SER A 36 20.64 9.45 -6.35
CA SER A 36 19.52 9.38 -5.41
C SER A 36 19.10 10.77 -4.90
N ALA A 37 17.94 10.84 -4.23
CA ALA A 37 17.49 12.05 -3.55
C ALA A 37 18.38 12.44 -2.35
N MET A 38 19.25 11.53 -1.89
CA MET A 38 20.13 11.70 -0.73
C MET A 38 21.58 12.06 -1.11
N HIS A 39 21.86 12.35 -2.38
CA HIS A 39 23.21 12.65 -2.89
C HIS A 39 23.88 13.90 -2.27
N ASP A 40 23.12 14.73 -1.55
CA ASP A 40 23.67 15.86 -0.81
C ASP A 40 24.20 15.48 0.58
N LEU A 41 23.90 14.27 1.07
CA LEU A 41 24.36 13.76 2.35
C LEU A 41 25.72 13.09 2.23
N ASN A 42 26.63 13.37 3.16
CA ASN A 42 27.90 12.65 3.22
C ASN A 42 27.68 11.18 3.62
N CYS A 43 28.43 10.25 3.03
CA CYS A 43 28.33 8.81 3.33
C CYS A 43 28.46 8.49 4.84
N HIS A 44 29.31 9.23 5.57
CA HIS A 44 29.50 9.04 7.01
C HIS A 44 28.31 9.47 7.87
N TYR A 45 27.32 10.15 7.29
CA TYR A 45 26.06 10.42 7.99
C TYR A 45 25.30 9.11 8.29
N CYS A 46 25.42 8.11 7.42
CA CYS A 46 24.83 6.78 7.60
C CYS A 46 25.88 5.74 7.97
N HIS A 47 27.10 5.87 7.46
CA HIS A 47 28.23 4.96 7.70
C HIS A 47 29.23 5.57 8.68
N GLU A 48 28.82 5.78 9.93
CA GLU A 48 29.76 6.25 10.94
C GLU A 48 30.80 5.15 11.23
N SER A 49 32.08 5.49 11.13
CA SER A 49 33.17 4.64 11.60
C SER A 49 34.10 5.45 12.48
N ASP A 50 34.44 4.91 13.64
CA ASP A 50 35.48 5.50 14.46
C ASP A 50 36.84 5.33 13.76
N ILE A 51 37.79 6.20 14.10
CA ILE A 51 39.09 6.26 13.43
C ILE A 51 39.88 4.94 13.49
N LEU A 52 39.72 4.13 14.53
CA LEU A 52 40.41 2.83 14.64
C LEU A 52 39.79 1.83 13.67
N THR A 53 38.46 1.80 13.58
CA THR A 53 37.73 1.01 12.58
C THR A 53 38.10 1.44 11.16
N SER A 54 38.15 2.74 10.85
CA SER A 54 38.55 3.20 9.52
C SER A 54 39.99 2.80 9.17
N LEU A 55 40.91 2.84 10.15
CA LEU A 55 42.30 2.40 9.97
C LEU A 55 42.41 0.89 9.74
N ASP A 56 41.56 0.10 10.41
CA ASP A 56 41.50 -1.35 10.20
C ASP A 56 41.02 -1.68 8.78
N HIS A 57 39.98 -1.02 8.29
CA HIS A 57 39.54 -1.16 6.89
C HIS A 57 40.66 -0.81 5.89
N VAL A 58 41.41 0.27 6.12
CA VAL A 58 42.57 0.61 5.26
C VAL A 58 43.63 -0.50 5.31
N ARG A 59 43.88 -1.08 6.49
CA ARG A 59 44.82 -2.20 6.64
C ARG A 59 44.31 -3.45 5.90
N GLU A 60 43.03 -3.78 5.99
CA GLU A 60 42.41 -4.90 5.28
C GLU A 60 42.47 -4.71 3.76
N VAL A 61 42.09 -3.54 3.24
CA VAL A 61 42.19 -3.27 1.80
C VAL A 61 43.63 -3.39 1.28
N LEU A 62 44.62 -2.91 2.04
CA LEU A 62 46.03 -2.95 1.62
C LEU A 62 46.67 -4.35 1.72
N LEU A 63 46.23 -5.19 2.65
CA LEU A 63 46.84 -6.50 2.91
C LEU A 63 46.06 -7.67 2.32
N GLU A 64 44.74 -7.55 2.27
CA GLU A 64 43.80 -8.63 1.96
C GLU A 64 43.05 -8.34 0.65
N ASN A 65 42.80 -7.06 0.35
CA ASN A 65 42.14 -6.57 -0.87
C ASN A 65 40.87 -7.37 -1.23
N PRO A 66 39.85 -7.36 -0.35
CA PRO A 66 38.64 -8.14 -0.54
C PRO A 66 37.86 -7.68 -1.77
N ASP A 67 37.15 -8.60 -2.40
CA ASP A 67 36.31 -8.34 -3.59
C ASP A 67 34.82 -8.14 -3.24
N GLU A 68 34.46 -8.25 -1.97
CA GLU A 68 33.09 -8.07 -1.48
C GLU A 68 33.06 -7.47 -0.06
N VAL A 69 31.96 -6.77 0.26
CA VAL A 69 31.70 -6.26 1.61
C VAL A 69 30.97 -7.34 2.40
N THR A 70 31.63 -7.91 3.42
CA THR A 70 31.07 -9.01 4.23
C THR A 70 30.47 -8.55 5.55
N LYS A 71 30.79 -7.33 5.99
CA LYS A 71 30.30 -6.75 7.25
C LYS A 71 29.19 -5.75 6.98
N LEU A 72 27.98 -6.12 7.39
CA LEU A 72 26.83 -5.21 7.36
C LEU A 72 27.02 -4.11 8.41
N THR A 73 26.82 -2.86 7.99
CA THR A 73 26.73 -1.71 8.90
C THR A 73 25.29 -1.62 9.41
N VAL A 74 25.13 -1.42 10.71
CA VAL A 74 23.84 -1.09 11.31
C VAL A 74 23.62 0.40 11.13
N ILE A 75 22.54 0.79 10.47
CA ILE A 75 22.11 2.19 10.33
C ILE A 75 20.88 2.32 11.21
N GLU A 76 21.03 3.04 12.32
CA GLU A 76 19.94 3.29 13.26
C GLU A 76 18.91 4.25 12.64
N ASN A 77 17.64 4.12 13.02
CA ASN A 77 16.54 4.91 12.48
C ASN A 77 16.72 6.41 12.71
N GLU A 78 17.39 6.81 13.78
CA GLU A 78 17.66 8.20 14.14
C GLU A 78 18.31 8.98 13.00
N ALA A 79 19.17 8.33 12.19
CA ALA A 79 19.78 8.97 11.03
C ALA A 79 18.73 9.46 10.02
N CYS A 80 17.66 8.71 9.83
CA CYS A 80 16.55 9.11 8.96
C CYS A 80 15.62 10.11 9.66
N GLU A 81 15.31 9.85 10.94
CA GLU A 81 14.36 10.62 11.74
C GLU A 81 14.81 12.06 11.99
N ASP A 82 16.12 12.31 12.04
CA ASP A 82 16.70 13.66 12.16
C ASP A 82 16.17 14.65 11.12
N CYS A 83 15.74 14.16 9.95
CA CYS A 83 15.08 14.96 8.93
C CYS A 83 13.60 14.56 8.75
N HIS A 84 13.32 13.26 8.65
CA HIS A 84 12.01 12.75 8.25
C HIS A 84 11.01 12.56 9.39
N ALA A 85 11.42 12.76 10.64
CA ALA A 85 10.54 12.79 11.81
C ALA A 85 10.85 13.97 12.75
N SER A 86 11.54 15.00 12.25
CA SER A 86 12.02 16.15 13.04
C SER A 86 11.01 17.28 13.22
N GLU A 87 9.81 17.17 12.62
CA GLU A 87 8.78 18.21 12.56
C GLU A 87 9.21 19.47 11.77
N ASP A 88 10.36 19.44 11.10
CA ASP A 88 10.82 20.54 10.27
C ASP A 88 10.09 20.53 8.92
N PRO A 89 9.34 21.60 8.57
CA PRO A 89 8.58 21.65 7.31
C PRO A 89 9.46 21.69 6.06
N GLN A 90 10.78 21.87 6.19
CA GLN A 90 11.70 21.79 5.06
C GLN A 90 11.82 20.34 4.51
N TRP A 91 11.53 19.34 5.33
CA TRP A 91 11.65 17.92 4.98
C TRP A 91 10.29 17.23 4.90
N LEU A 92 10.22 16.18 4.07
CA LEU A 92 9.06 15.30 4.05
C LEU A 92 8.99 14.54 5.38
N GLN A 93 7.96 14.82 6.17
CA GLN A 93 7.76 14.18 7.47
C GLN A 93 7.11 12.80 7.27
N VAL A 94 7.92 11.77 7.05
CA VAL A 94 7.44 10.39 6.78
C VAL A 94 6.69 9.82 7.97
N SER A 95 7.00 10.26 9.19
CA SER A 95 6.26 9.93 10.40
C SER A 95 4.78 10.30 10.35
N ASN A 96 4.41 11.22 9.45
CA ASN A 96 3.02 11.62 9.25
C ASN A 96 2.27 10.79 8.20
N THR A 97 2.96 9.91 7.47
CA THR A 97 2.35 9.09 6.42
C THR A 97 1.66 7.86 6.99
N ALA A 98 0.58 7.42 6.34
CA ALA A 98 -0.27 6.32 6.78
C ALA A 98 0.50 5.01 6.93
N GLY A 99 1.33 4.68 5.94
CA GLY A 99 2.13 3.46 5.93
C GLY A 99 3.12 3.39 7.07
N HIS A 100 3.93 4.44 7.24
CA HIS A 100 4.93 4.49 8.29
C HIS A 100 4.31 4.52 9.69
N LYS A 101 3.17 5.18 9.88
CA LYS A 101 2.46 5.13 11.17
C LYS A 101 2.17 3.69 11.55
N VAL A 102 1.53 2.94 10.66
CA VAL A 102 1.11 1.55 10.91
C VAL A 102 2.30 0.61 11.12
N HIS A 103 3.40 0.79 10.40
CA HIS A 103 4.51 -0.16 10.41
C HIS A 103 5.63 0.20 11.39
N VAL A 104 5.98 1.49 11.49
CA VAL A 104 7.16 1.96 12.24
C VAL A 104 6.77 2.61 13.56
N PHE A 105 5.78 3.50 13.56
CA PHE A 105 5.52 4.38 14.72
C PHE A 105 4.44 3.87 15.69
N THR A 106 3.68 2.82 15.32
CA THR A 106 2.65 2.24 16.20
C THR A 106 2.93 0.83 16.69
N GLN A 107 3.98 0.16 16.19
CA GLN A 107 4.29 -1.23 16.55
C GLN A 107 5.26 -1.31 17.74
N GLU A 108 5.10 -2.32 18.59
CA GLU A 108 6.05 -2.58 19.69
C GLU A 108 7.39 -3.15 19.17
N GLU A 109 7.34 -3.90 18.07
CA GLU A 109 8.50 -4.43 17.35
C GLU A 109 8.44 -3.90 15.91
N ALA A 110 8.95 -2.68 15.71
CA ALA A 110 8.98 -2.02 14.42
C ALA A 110 10.19 -2.48 13.59
N PRO A 111 10.05 -2.63 12.26
CA PRO A 111 11.19 -2.80 11.37
C PRO A 111 12.03 -1.52 11.32
N ASP A 112 13.34 -1.68 11.13
CA ASP A 112 14.23 -0.55 10.85
C ASP A 112 13.89 0.08 9.50
N CYS A 113 14.17 1.38 9.33
CA CYS A 113 13.97 2.09 8.07
C CYS A 113 14.66 1.36 6.92
N ILE A 114 15.88 0.86 7.15
CA ILE A 114 16.66 0.11 6.17
C ILE A 114 16.16 -1.33 5.97
N GLY A 115 15.29 -1.85 6.82
CA GLY A 115 14.61 -3.13 6.58
C GLY A 115 13.74 -3.06 5.33
N CYS A 116 13.10 -1.91 5.11
CA CYS A 116 12.28 -1.68 3.90
C CYS A 116 13.02 -0.87 2.82
N HIS A 117 13.81 0.13 3.21
CA HIS A 117 14.52 1.03 2.29
C HIS A 117 15.99 0.62 2.04
N GLY A 118 16.55 -0.39 2.70
CA GLY A 118 17.99 -0.70 2.65
C GLY A 118 18.47 -1.23 1.30
N ILE A 119 17.59 -1.88 0.55
CA ILE A 119 17.84 -2.24 -0.86
C ILE A 119 17.88 -0.97 -1.75
N GLN A 120 17.35 0.15 -1.25
CA GLN A 120 16.87 1.27 -2.05
C GLN A 120 17.38 2.67 -1.68
N LEU A 121 18.08 2.86 -0.55
CA LEU A 121 18.71 4.15 -0.24
C LEU A 121 19.69 4.59 -1.35
N HIS A 122 20.09 3.63 -2.18
CA HIS A 122 20.82 3.80 -3.41
C HIS A 122 19.94 3.66 -4.69
N VAL A 123 18.78 2.98 -4.66
CA VAL A 123 17.89 2.74 -5.83
C VAL A 123 16.40 2.88 -5.45
N PHE A 124 15.67 3.82 -6.03
CA PHE A 124 14.31 4.16 -5.60
C PHE A 124 13.24 3.06 -5.85
N GLU A 125 12.54 2.67 -4.77
CA GLU A 125 11.23 1.97 -4.65
C GLU A 125 11.22 0.52 -4.08
N PRO A 126 10.38 0.25 -3.06
CA PRO A 126 9.77 -1.03 -2.71
C PRO A 126 9.81 -2.18 -3.71
N PRO A 127 10.76 -3.12 -3.76
CA PRO A 127 10.44 -4.33 -4.50
C PRO A 127 9.33 -5.08 -3.75
N GLU A 128 8.35 -5.60 -4.49
CA GLU A 128 7.52 -6.79 -4.18
C GLU A 128 7.97 -7.56 -2.94
N GLU A 129 9.16 -8.08 -3.13
CA GLU A 129 9.81 -9.04 -2.28
C GLU A 129 10.05 -8.53 -0.86
N THR A 130 10.26 -7.23 -0.67
CA THR A 130 10.44 -6.62 0.66
C THR A 130 9.17 -6.71 1.50
N CYS A 131 8.00 -6.49 0.91
CA CYS A 131 6.73 -6.64 1.61
C CYS A 131 6.51 -8.11 2.03
N ASN A 132 6.93 -9.04 1.17
CA ASN A 132 6.72 -10.48 1.30
C ASN A 132 7.58 -11.15 2.38
N GLU A 133 8.60 -10.45 2.87
CA GLU A 133 9.38 -10.91 4.02
C GLU A 133 8.54 -11.00 5.31
N CYS A 134 7.51 -10.15 5.42
CA CYS A 134 6.62 -10.09 6.59
C CYS A 134 5.16 -10.45 6.25
N HIS A 135 4.68 -10.12 5.06
CA HIS A 135 3.30 -10.40 4.64
C HIS A 135 3.22 -11.71 3.85
N SER A 136 2.54 -12.73 4.38
CA SER A 136 2.27 -13.97 3.65
C SER A 136 1.12 -13.76 2.65
N LEU A 137 1.48 -13.58 1.39
CA LEU A 137 0.58 -13.32 0.25
C LEU A 137 -0.25 -14.55 -0.20
N ASP A 138 -0.79 -15.37 0.70
CA ASP A 138 -1.72 -16.46 0.30
C ASP A 138 -3.07 -15.90 -0.24
N HIS A 139 -3.17 -14.58 -0.43
CA HIS A 139 -4.37 -13.77 -0.50
C HIS A 139 -4.18 -12.56 -1.44
N ASP A 140 -3.57 -12.80 -2.60
CA ASP A 140 -3.22 -11.76 -3.58
C ASP A 140 -4.11 -11.81 -4.83
N ALA A 141 -5.37 -12.22 -4.66
CA ALA A 141 -6.28 -12.44 -5.78
C ALA A 141 -6.38 -11.21 -6.70
N ALA A 142 -6.47 -10.01 -6.13
CA ALA A 142 -6.57 -8.79 -6.92
C ALA A 142 -5.21 -8.29 -7.45
N SER A 143 -4.13 -8.32 -6.67
CA SER A 143 -2.80 -7.87 -7.11
C SER A 143 -2.25 -8.77 -8.22
N GLU A 144 -2.43 -10.09 -8.11
CA GLU A 144 -2.04 -11.07 -9.12
C GLU A 144 -2.89 -10.93 -10.39
N GLU A 145 -4.23 -10.91 -10.26
CA GLU A 145 -5.14 -10.81 -11.42
C GLU A 145 -4.98 -9.48 -12.17
N MET A 146 -4.81 -8.37 -11.45
CA MET A 146 -4.64 -7.05 -12.05
C MET A 146 -3.18 -6.73 -12.40
N ASN A 147 -2.21 -7.54 -11.95
CA ASN A 147 -0.77 -7.30 -12.07
C ASN A 147 -0.38 -5.90 -11.58
N VAL A 148 -0.77 -5.57 -10.34
CA VAL A 148 -0.49 -4.29 -9.69
C VAL A 148 0.18 -4.51 -8.33
N HIS A 149 1.06 -3.58 -7.95
CA HIS A 149 1.72 -3.59 -6.64
C HIS A 149 0.74 -3.21 -5.52
N CYS A 150 0.97 -3.69 -4.29
CA CYS A 150 0.11 -3.42 -3.12
C CYS A 150 -0.09 -1.92 -2.87
N THR A 151 0.92 -1.10 -3.18
CA THR A 151 0.91 0.37 -2.98
C THR A 151 -0.03 1.12 -3.92
N VAL A 152 -0.56 0.47 -4.95
CA VAL A 152 -1.61 1.04 -5.81
C VAL A 152 -2.91 1.19 -5.03
N CYS A 153 -3.21 0.25 -4.13
CA CYS A 153 -4.39 0.30 -3.27
C CYS A 153 -4.04 0.89 -1.90
N HIS A 154 -2.89 0.52 -1.35
CA HIS A 154 -2.41 1.00 -0.05
C HIS A 154 -1.45 2.18 -0.23
N GLU A 155 -1.99 3.40 -0.32
CA GLU A 155 -1.17 4.60 -0.46
C GLU A 155 -0.32 4.83 0.80
N PHE A 156 0.91 4.31 0.76
CA PHE A 156 1.82 4.30 1.91
C PHE A 156 2.22 5.72 2.35
N THR A 157 2.24 6.66 1.41
CA THR A 157 2.61 8.07 1.61
C THR A 157 1.44 8.97 1.99
N ALA A 158 0.21 8.44 2.06
CA ALA A 158 -0.96 9.25 2.36
C ALA A 158 -0.83 9.97 3.71
N THR A 159 -1.15 11.27 3.77
CA THR A 159 -1.15 12.04 5.02
C THR A 159 -2.56 12.33 5.52
N GLU A 160 -3.56 12.23 4.65
CA GLU A 160 -4.93 12.67 4.91
C GLU A 160 -5.91 11.53 5.20
N HIS A 161 -5.49 10.27 5.00
CA HIS A 161 -6.31 9.09 5.28
C HIS A 161 -5.48 7.93 5.82
N GLU A 162 -6.16 6.87 6.25
CA GLU A 162 -5.55 5.64 6.76
C GLU A 162 -4.98 4.80 5.62
N LEU A 163 -4.14 3.80 5.95
CA LEU A 163 -3.54 2.93 4.94
C LEU A 163 -4.56 2.02 4.25
N ILE A 164 -5.76 1.89 4.82
CA ILE A 164 -6.85 1.13 4.23
C ILE A 164 -7.34 1.88 2.97
N PRO A 165 -7.48 1.20 1.81
CA PRO A 165 -7.85 1.84 0.56
C PRO A 165 -9.19 2.57 0.67
N GLN A 166 -9.28 3.75 0.07
CA GLN A 166 -10.49 4.53 -0.02
C GLN A 166 -11.25 4.22 -1.32
N THR A 167 -12.51 4.64 -1.39
CA THR A 167 -13.33 4.45 -2.59
C THR A 167 -12.65 5.01 -3.85
N ASP A 168 -11.98 6.15 -3.74
CA ASP A 168 -11.30 6.78 -4.88
C ASP A 168 -10.18 5.90 -5.44
N ASP A 169 -9.49 5.12 -4.60
CA ASP A 169 -8.44 4.18 -5.02
C ASP A 169 -9.01 3.07 -5.91
N CYS A 170 -10.18 2.54 -5.54
CA CYS A 170 -10.87 1.54 -6.35
C CYS A 170 -11.34 2.14 -7.69
N LEU A 171 -11.88 3.35 -7.66
CA LEU A 171 -12.47 4.00 -8.82
C LEU A 171 -11.44 4.45 -9.87
N GLN A 172 -10.14 4.50 -9.53
CA GLN A 172 -9.07 4.73 -10.52
C GLN A 172 -9.15 3.74 -11.69
N CYS A 173 -9.56 2.49 -11.41
CA CYS A 173 -9.78 1.44 -12.40
C CYS A 173 -11.27 1.09 -12.60
N HIS A 174 -12.09 1.23 -11.55
CA HIS A 174 -13.51 0.85 -11.54
C HIS A 174 -14.49 2.02 -11.76
N ASP A 175 -14.14 2.99 -12.62
CA ASP A 175 -14.84 4.29 -12.83
C ASP A 175 -16.38 4.22 -13.02
N GLY A 176 -16.94 3.07 -13.39
CA GLY A 176 -18.39 2.86 -13.53
C GLY A 176 -19.14 2.21 -12.34
N GLN A 177 -18.45 1.82 -11.26
CA GLN A 177 -19.02 1.00 -10.18
C GLN A 177 -19.51 1.82 -8.97
N GLN A 178 -19.73 3.12 -9.16
CA GLN A 178 -20.07 4.05 -8.06
C GLN A 178 -21.49 3.88 -7.49
N THR A 179 -22.36 3.16 -8.20
CA THR A 179 -23.77 3.02 -7.83
C THR A 179 -24.10 1.56 -7.55
N MET A 180 -24.98 1.29 -6.60
CA MET A 180 -25.47 -0.06 -6.31
C MET A 180 -26.53 -0.58 -7.30
N GLY A 181 -26.97 0.27 -8.22
CA GLY A 181 -27.94 -0.11 -9.24
C GLY A 181 -29.39 0.17 -8.86
N VAL A 182 -30.28 0.09 -9.86
CA VAL A 182 -31.71 0.45 -9.72
C VAL A 182 -32.57 -0.64 -9.09
N SER A 183 -31.99 -1.82 -8.86
CA SER A 183 -32.60 -2.96 -8.18
C SER A 183 -32.61 -2.82 -6.66
N PHE A 184 -31.80 -1.93 -6.08
CA PHE A 184 -31.79 -1.70 -4.64
C PHE A 184 -32.77 -0.57 -4.23
N PRO A 185 -33.23 -0.54 -2.96
CA PRO A 185 -33.95 0.60 -2.44
C PRO A 185 -33.16 1.90 -2.59
N ASP A 186 -33.85 3.01 -2.85
CA ASP A 186 -33.22 4.33 -2.98
C ASP A 186 -32.35 4.65 -1.76
N GLY A 187 -31.06 4.94 -2.01
CA GLY A 187 -30.08 5.28 -0.98
C GLY A 187 -29.47 4.08 -0.24
N ALA A 188 -29.77 2.85 -0.61
CA ALA A 188 -29.11 1.67 -0.06
C ALA A 188 -27.60 1.70 -0.34
N HIS A 189 -26.80 1.45 0.70
CA HIS A 189 -25.33 1.38 0.66
C HIS A 189 -24.64 2.60 0.03
N ASN A 190 -25.31 3.76 -0.02
CA ASN A 190 -24.75 4.99 -0.61
C ASN A 190 -23.60 5.62 0.19
N ASN A 191 -23.39 5.16 1.43
CA ASN A 191 -22.30 5.56 2.32
C ASN A 191 -21.54 4.32 2.84
N THR A 192 -21.59 3.22 2.11
CA THR A 192 -20.85 1.99 2.42
C THR A 192 -19.57 1.99 1.61
N ALA A 193 -18.43 1.72 2.24
CA ALA A 193 -17.16 1.68 1.51
C ALA A 193 -17.13 0.42 0.62
N CYS A 194 -16.43 0.49 -0.51
CA CYS A 194 -16.29 -0.65 -1.42
C CYS A 194 -15.78 -1.90 -0.68
N ILE A 195 -14.86 -1.68 0.27
CA ILE A 195 -14.21 -2.72 1.08
C ILE A 195 -15.15 -3.42 2.07
N ASP A 196 -16.31 -2.84 2.38
CA ASP A 196 -17.29 -3.49 3.27
C ASP A 196 -18.02 -4.64 2.56
N CYS A 197 -17.98 -4.66 1.23
CA CYS A 197 -18.53 -5.73 0.40
C CYS A 197 -17.43 -6.52 -0.33
N HIS A 198 -16.40 -5.83 -0.83
CA HIS A 198 -15.29 -6.42 -1.57
C HIS A 198 -14.06 -6.56 -0.69
N ASN A 199 -13.38 -7.70 -0.75
CA ASN A 199 -12.09 -7.87 -0.09
C ASN A 199 -11.06 -8.27 -1.16
N PRO A 200 -10.23 -7.32 -1.64
CA PRO A 200 -9.30 -7.58 -2.74
C PRO A 200 -8.24 -8.63 -2.42
N HIS A 201 -8.12 -9.03 -1.15
CA HIS A 201 -7.19 -10.08 -0.75
C HIS A 201 -7.75 -11.51 -0.93
N ILE A 202 -9.03 -11.70 -1.28
CA ILE A 202 -9.59 -13.06 -1.41
C ILE A 202 -10.24 -13.27 -2.76
N GLU A 203 -10.22 -14.50 -3.27
CA GLU A 203 -10.89 -14.84 -4.53
C GLU A 203 -12.42 -14.77 -4.39
N GLU A 204 -12.95 -15.28 -3.29
CA GLU A 204 -14.39 -15.27 -2.99
C GLU A 204 -14.77 -13.89 -2.43
N GLN A 205 -15.10 -13.01 -3.36
CA GLN A 205 -15.62 -11.69 -3.05
C GLN A 205 -17.03 -11.79 -2.43
N HIS A 206 -17.49 -10.69 -1.82
CA HIS A 206 -18.86 -10.46 -1.31
C HIS A 206 -19.15 -11.07 0.07
N THR A 207 -19.45 -10.20 1.03
CA THR A 207 -20.08 -10.59 2.30
C THR A 207 -21.51 -11.09 2.04
N GLU A 208 -21.88 -12.18 2.72
CA GLU A 208 -23.28 -12.63 2.77
C GLU A 208 -24.19 -11.52 3.29
N CYS A 209 -25.23 -11.17 2.53
CA CYS A 209 -26.15 -10.06 2.83
C CYS A 209 -26.71 -10.14 4.26
N VAL A 210 -26.96 -11.37 4.73
CA VAL A 210 -27.53 -11.68 6.05
C VAL A 210 -26.59 -11.39 7.22
N THR A 211 -25.30 -11.17 6.96
CA THR A 211 -24.33 -10.75 7.98
C THR A 211 -24.69 -9.37 8.55
N CYS A 212 -25.24 -8.49 7.71
CA CYS A 212 -25.68 -7.14 8.10
C CYS A 212 -27.21 -7.01 8.15
N HIS A 213 -27.93 -7.68 7.25
CA HIS A 213 -29.40 -7.59 7.13
C HIS A 213 -30.13 -8.68 7.95
N THR A 214 -30.02 -8.62 9.27
CA THR A 214 -30.57 -9.65 10.18
C THR A 214 -32.08 -9.55 10.43
N GLU A 215 -32.69 -8.37 10.24
CA GLU A 215 -34.07 -8.08 10.66
C GLU A 215 -35.09 -7.91 9.50
N SER A 216 -34.71 -8.13 8.23
CA SER A 216 -35.53 -7.72 7.06
C SER A 216 -36.02 -8.83 6.11
N LEU A 217 -35.89 -10.11 6.46
CA LEU A 217 -36.28 -11.20 5.53
C LEU A 217 -37.79 -11.56 5.54
N GLY A 218 -38.64 -10.76 6.21
CA GLY A 218 -39.94 -11.25 6.68
C GLY A 218 -41.15 -10.48 6.17
N GLY A 219 -41.50 -10.60 4.89
CA GLY A 219 -42.80 -10.12 4.38
C GLY A 219 -42.93 -10.10 2.87
N GLY A 220 -44.17 -10.16 2.38
CA GLY A 220 -44.47 -10.03 0.95
C GLY A 220 -43.71 -11.00 0.05
N LEU A 221 -43.07 -10.48 -1.00
CA LEU A 221 -42.30 -11.28 -1.97
C LEU A 221 -41.06 -11.96 -1.36
N HIS A 222 -40.41 -11.42 -0.34
CA HIS A 222 -39.26 -12.06 0.31
C HIS A 222 -39.65 -13.33 1.10
N ALA A 223 -40.92 -13.49 1.45
CA ALA A 223 -41.40 -14.68 2.16
C ALA A 223 -41.64 -15.89 1.22
N ALA A 224 -41.57 -15.70 -0.10
CA ALA A 224 -41.72 -16.78 -1.06
C ALA A 224 -40.47 -17.69 -1.00
N PRO A 225 -40.61 -19.01 -0.83
CA PRO A 225 -39.46 -19.92 -0.71
C PRO A 225 -38.51 -19.96 -1.91
N ALA A 226 -38.92 -19.42 -3.06
CA ALA A 226 -38.10 -19.33 -4.26
C ALA A 226 -37.36 -18.00 -4.41
N HIS A 227 -37.52 -17.07 -3.47
CA HIS A 227 -36.83 -15.77 -3.43
C HIS A 227 -35.89 -15.73 -2.21
N ASP A 228 -35.01 -16.72 -2.10
CA ASP A 228 -34.06 -16.89 -1.00
C ASP A 228 -32.64 -16.42 -1.32
N ASP A 229 -32.27 -16.34 -2.60
CA ASP A 229 -31.06 -15.64 -3.05
C ASP A 229 -31.35 -14.15 -3.29
N CYS A 230 -30.65 -13.30 -2.56
CA CYS A 230 -30.82 -11.84 -2.64
C CYS A 230 -30.35 -11.31 -4.00
N ASN A 231 -29.26 -11.88 -4.55
CA ASN A 231 -28.59 -11.37 -5.74
C ASN A 231 -29.36 -11.70 -7.03
N ASP A 232 -30.30 -12.64 -7.00
CA ASP A 232 -31.19 -12.92 -8.13
C ASP A 232 -32.08 -11.72 -8.50
N CYS A 233 -32.34 -10.84 -7.53
CA CYS A 233 -33.11 -9.61 -7.74
C CYS A 233 -32.28 -8.35 -7.46
N HIS A 234 -31.55 -8.33 -6.35
CA HIS A 234 -30.71 -7.21 -5.93
C HIS A 234 -29.29 -7.34 -6.49
N VAL A 235 -29.15 -7.17 -7.81
CA VAL A 235 -27.85 -7.26 -8.49
C VAL A 235 -27.02 -6.00 -8.22
N PRO A 236 -25.88 -6.08 -7.50
CA PRO A 236 -25.02 -4.93 -7.24
C PRO A 236 -24.50 -4.33 -8.54
N HIS A 237 -24.33 -3.01 -8.57
CA HIS A 237 -23.82 -2.26 -9.72
C HIS A 237 -24.62 -2.40 -11.03
N SER A 238 -25.81 -3.00 -11.00
CA SER A 238 -26.63 -3.21 -12.19
C SER A 238 -27.47 -1.97 -12.55
N SER A 239 -27.42 -1.58 -13.82
CA SER A 239 -28.33 -0.56 -14.36
C SER A 239 -29.67 -1.13 -14.85
N GLU A 240 -29.87 -2.44 -14.75
CA GLU A 240 -31.08 -3.09 -15.26
C GLU A 240 -32.29 -2.82 -14.37
N PRO A 241 -33.45 -2.42 -14.94
CA PRO A 241 -34.67 -2.21 -14.18
C PRO A 241 -35.11 -3.49 -13.44
N MET A 242 -35.60 -3.33 -12.21
CA MET A 242 -36.13 -4.42 -11.39
C MET A 242 -37.16 -5.30 -12.13
N ARG A 243 -37.96 -4.71 -13.03
CA ARG A 243 -38.94 -5.45 -13.86
C ARG A 243 -38.29 -6.55 -14.69
N ASP A 244 -37.13 -6.28 -15.28
CA ASP A 244 -36.45 -7.24 -16.15
C ASP A 244 -35.92 -8.41 -15.31
N GLY A 245 -35.43 -8.13 -14.10
CA GLY A 245 -35.10 -9.14 -13.09
C GLY A 245 -36.30 -10.06 -12.78
N CYS A 246 -37.49 -9.49 -12.57
CA CYS A 246 -38.70 -10.29 -12.35
C CYS A 246 -39.05 -11.19 -13.54
N LEU A 247 -38.92 -10.67 -14.76
CA LEU A 247 -39.29 -11.37 -16.00
C LEU A 247 -38.31 -12.48 -16.39
N SER A 248 -37.09 -12.47 -15.85
CA SER A 248 -36.12 -13.56 -16.05
C SER A 248 -36.68 -14.93 -15.62
N CYS A 249 -37.45 -14.97 -14.53
CA CYS A 249 -38.11 -16.17 -14.00
C CYS A 249 -39.62 -16.21 -14.31
N HIS A 250 -40.28 -15.05 -14.37
CA HIS A 250 -41.71 -14.92 -14.62
C HIS A 250 -42.04 -14.55 -16.08
N ALA A 251 -41.44 -15.24 -17.04
CA ALA A 251 -41.63 -14.97 -18.48
C ALA A 251 -43.11 -15.02 -18.92
N ASP A 252 -43.95 -15.78 -18.23
CA ASP A 252 -45.39 -15.88 -18.49
C ASP A 252 -46.19 -14.65 -18.02
N LYS A 253 -45.55 -13.70 -17.32
CA LYS A 253 -46.16 -12.48 -16.78
C LYS A 253 -45.83 -11.22 -17.57
N THR A 254 -45.22 -11.34 -18.74
CA THR A 254 -44.80 -10.19 -19.57
C THR A 254 -45.94 -9.19 -19.84
N ASP A 255 -47.15 -9.68 -20.15
CA ASP A 255 -48.34 -8.85 -20.42
C ASP A 255 -49.15 -8.50 -19.16
N HIS A 256 -48.78 -9.01 -17.99
CA HIS A 256 -49.49 -8.76 -16.74
C HIS A 256 -49.23 -7.33 -16.24
N GLY A 257 -50.29 -6.58 -15.95
CA GLY A 257 -50.17 -5.21 -15.40
C GLY A 257 -49.66 -4.16 -16.40
N GLY A 258 -49.50 -4.50 -17.68
CA GLY A 258 -48.97 -3.58 -18.69
C GLY A 258 -47.56 -3.12 -18.36
N THR A 259 -47.30 -1.82 -18.41
CA THR A 259 -45.99 -1.21 -18.11
C THR A 259 -45.81 -0.83 -16.63
N ALA A 260 -46.72 -1.24 -15.74
CA ALA A 260 -46.62 -0.92 -14.32
C ALA A 260 -45.52 -1.77 -13.65
N GLU A 261 -44.72 -1.18 -12.78
CA GLU A 261 -43.74 -1.90 -11.96
C GLU A 261 -44.43 -2.95 -11.08
N CYS A 262 -43.85 -4.16 -11.02
CA CYS A 262 -44.40 -5.29 -10.26
C CYS A 262 -44.60 -4.93 -8.78
N SER A 263 -43.67 -4.14 -8.23
CA SER A 263 -43.62 -3.71 -6.83
C SER A 263 -44.81 -2.85 -6.38
N LEU A 264 -45.53 -2.22 -7.31
CA LEU A 264 -46.71 -1.41 -7.00
C LEU A 264 -47.88 -2.24 -6.45
N CYS A 265 -47.97 -3.49 -6.88
CA CYS A 265 -49.01 -4.44 -6.47
C CYS A 265 -48.44 -5.60 -5.63
N HIS A 266 -47.19 -5.97 -5.89
CA HIS A 266 -46.47 -7.04 -5.18
C HIS A 266 -45.43 -6.45 -4.24
N GLY A 267 -45.85 -6.17 -3.00
CA GLY A 267 -44.97 -5.53 -2.01
C GLY A 267 -43.90 -6.48 -1.44
N PHE A 268 -42.84 -5.86 -0.88
CA PHE A 268 -41.72 -6.52 -0.21
C PHE A 268 -41.80 -6.45 1.33
N GLY A 269 -42.79 -5.71 1.86
CA GLY A 269 -43.05 -5.60 3.30
C GLY A 269 -44.18 -6.53 3.77
N GLY A 270 -44.14 -6.87 5.05
CA GLY A 270 -45.23 -7.52 5.79
C GLY A 270 -46.15 -6.51 6.46
#